data_AF-A0A7X6WXC3-F1
#
_entry.id   AF-A0A7X6WXC3-F1
#
_cell.length_a   1.000
_cell.length_b   1.000
_cell.length_c   1.000
_cell.angle_alpha   90.00
_cell.angle_beta   90.00
_cell.angle_gamma   90.00
#
_symmetry.space_group_name_H-M   'P 1'
#
loop_
_entity.id
_entity.type
_entity.pdbx_description
1 polymer ?
#
loop_
_entity_poly.entity_id
_entity_poly.type
_entity_poly.pdbx_seq_one_letter_code
_entity_poly.pdbx_strand_id
1 'polypeptide(L)'
;QIGGSHNHLYDFGIAQLWSWVSHAVALHEHRWAFPLTSADTGGAGNVVEAPFVGAHADIGGGLALLAPEQNDAAGPPPTAEDADLAKIALAWMHWQALAASVNFADLSEADITLHAPLLRDMRGTLARSLQRGDRAVLAPSGGTRLPYQDDDPRLGRAARDQVETFIQRLPDWRSQAGDIVGLVDMQGYARWLEETLGWNPN
;
A
#
# COMPACT_ATOMS: atom_id res chain seq x y z
N GLN A 1 -4.46 -5.68 -19.69
CA GLN A 1 -3.81 -6.70 -18.84
C GLN A 1 -4.43 -6.56 -17.45
N ILE A 2 -4.98 -7.61 -16.84
CA ILE A 2 -5.53 -7.54 -15.48
C ILE A 2 -4.35 -7.71 -14.51
N GLY A 3 -3.94 -6.63 -13.84
CA GLY A 3 -2.67 -6.55 -13.12
C GLY A 3 -2.54 -7.58 -12.00
N GLY A 4 -1.69 -8.61 -12.18
CA GLY A 4 -1.38 -9.62 -11.16
C GLY A 4 -2.11 -10.96 -11.30
N SER A 5 -3.14 -11.06 -12.15
CA SER A 5 -3.94 -12.30 -12.35
C SER A 5 -3.15 -13.54 -12.82
N HIS A 6 -1.95 -13.33 -13.38
CA HIS A 6 -1.09 -14.38 -13.92
C HIS A 6 0.19 -14.59 -13.10
N ASN A 7 0.26 -14.08 -11.87
CA ASN A 7 1.44 -14.23 -11.02
C ASN A 7 1.80 -15.70 -10.76
N HIS A 8 0.83 -16.61 -10.80
CA HIS A 8 1.03 -18.05 -10.65
C HIS A 8 1.91 -18.70 -11.75
N LEU A 9 2.24 -17.97 -12.82
CA LEU A 9 3.09 -18.45 -13.92
C LEU A 9 4.58 -18.13 -13.74
N TYR A 10 4.95 -17.39 -12.69
CA TYR A 10 6.30 -16.91 -12.46
C TYR A 10 6.80 -17.30 -11.07
N ASP A 11 8.12 -17.42 -10.92
CA ASP A 11 8.78 -17.58 -9.63
C ASP A 11 9.26 -16.19 -9.14
N PHE A 12 8.71 -15.75 -8.03
CA PHE A 12 9.06 -14.50 -7.35
C PHE A 12 9.95 -14.74 -6.12
N GLY A 13 10.55 -15.93 -6.00
CA GLY A 13 11.43 -16.29 -4.91
C GLY A 13 12.58 -15.29 -4.75
N ILE A 14 12.81 -14.88 -3.50
CA ILE A 14 13.95 -14.04 -3.14
C ILE A 14 15.20 -14.92 -3.06
N ALA A 15 16.21 -14.60 -3.87
CA ALA A 15 17.48 -15.31 -3.85
C ALA A 15 18.23 -15.03 -2.53
N GLN A 16 18.79 -16.07 -1.92
CA GLN A 16 19.62 -15.94 -0.70
C GLN A 16 20.88 -15.09 -0.92
N LEU A 17 21.32 -14.94 -2.17
CA LEU A 17 22.48 -14.11 -2.52
C LEU A 17 22.17 -12.60 -2.38
N TRP A 18 20.90 -12.20 -2.38
CA TRP A 18 20.54 -10.81 -2.21
C TRP A 18 20.75 -10.43 -0.75
N SER A 19 21.49 -9.36 -0.49
CA SER A 19 21.81 -8.93 0.87
C SER A 19 20.62 -8.28 1.57
N TRP A 20 19.73 -7.64 0.81
CA TRP A 20 18.62 -6.87 1.35
C TRP A 20 17.48 -6.75 0.36
N VAL A 21 16.26 -7.03 0.81
CA VAL A 21 15.02 -6.88 0.06
C VAL A 21 14.02 -6.17 0.93
N SER A 22 13.35 -5.16 0.39
CA SER A 22 12.32 -4.40 1.09
C SER A 22 11.03 -4.43 0.28
N HIS A 23 9.90 -4.70 0.94
CA HIS A 23 8.59 -4.79 0.31
C HIS A 23 7.54 -4.05 1.14
N ALA A 24 7.04 -2.94 0.59
CA ALA A 24 5.95 -2.17 1.19
C ALA A 24 4.61 -2.72 0.72
N VAL A 25 3.73 -3.06 1.67
CA VAL A 25 2.46 -3.73 1.42
C VAL A 25 1.28 -2.80 1.68
N ALA A 26 0.46 -2.59 0.64
CA ALA A 26 -0.80 -1.86 0.76
C ALA A 26 -1.82 -2.59 1.66
N LEU A 27 -2.16 -2.02 2.81
CA LEU A 27 -3.19 -2.57 3.67
C LEU A 27 -4.59 -2.44 3.07
N HIS A 28 -4.90 -1.36 2.33
CA HIS A 28 -6.26 -1.08 1.85
C HIS A 28 -6.50 -1.45 0.38
N GLU A 29 -5.60 -2.23 -0.23
CA GLU A 29 -5.88 -2.86 -1.52
C GLU A 29 -6.69 -4.14 -1.33
N HIS A 30 -7.96 -4.10 -1.73
CA HIS A 30 -8.91 -5.20 -1.54
C HIS A 30 -9.34 -5.87 -2.84
N ARG A 31 -8.95 -5.36 -4.02
CA ARG A 31 -9.41 -5.90 -5.29
C ARG A 31 -8.78 -7.25 -5.54
N TRP A 32 -9.62 -8.27 -5.72
CA TRP A 32 -9.20 -9.64 -6.07
C TRP A 32 -8.29 -9.71 -7.30
N ALA A 33 -8.42 -8.75 -8.22
CA ALA A 33 -7.60 -8.66 -9.41
C ALA A 33 -6.12 -8.39 -9.10
N PHE A 34 -5.80 -7.85 -7.92
CA PHE A 34 -4.46 -7.45 -7.48
C PHE A 34 -4.01 -8.28 -6.26
N PRO A 35 -3.76 -9.59 -6.40
CA PRO A 35 -3.29 -10.42 -5.29
C PRO A 35 -1.95 -9.92 -4.73
N LEU A 36 -1.73 -10.10 -3.43
CA LEU A 36 -0.44 -9.80 -2.79
C LEU A 36 0.50 -10.99 -2.96
N THR A 37 1.62 -10.83 -3.65
CA THR A 37 2.71 -11.83 -3.57
C THR A 37 3.59 -11.47 -2.37
N SER A 38 3.55 -12.27 -1.30
CA SER A 38 4.41 -12.04 -0.12
C SER A 38 5.87 -12.23 -0.50
N ALA A 39 6.75 -11.29 -0.14
CA ALA A 39 8.20 -11.44 -0.23
C ALA A 39 8.76 -12.28 0.93
N ASP A 40 8.06 -12.29 2.07
CA ASP A 40 8.47 -13.07 3.24
C ASP A 40 8.03 -14.54 3.13
N THR A 41 9.01 -15.44 3.10
CA THR A 41 8.83 -16.90 3.10
C THR A 41 9.16 -17.54 4.45
N GLY A 42 9.44 -16.73 5.47
CA GLY A 42 9.82 -17.22 6.81
C GLY A 42 11.21 -17.86 6.87
N GLY A 43 12.09 -17.64 5.87
CA GLY A 43 13.34 -18.42 5.71
C GLY A 43 14.66 -17.65 5.58
N ALA A 44 14.70 -16.51 4.88
CA ALA A 44 15.97 -15.96 4.41
C ALA A 44 16.56 -14.81 5.26
N GLY A 45 15.78 -14.19 6.14
CA GLY A 45 16.24 -13.11 7.04
C GLY A 45 16.73 -11.82 6.35
N ASN A 46 16.78 -11.80 5.02
CA ASN A 46 17.20 -10.68 4.17
C ASN A 46 16.00 -9.90 3.60
N VAL A 47 14.77 -10.20 4.05
CA VAL A 47 13.54 -9.57 3.59
C VAL A 47 12.94 -8.74 4.72
N VAL A 48 12.64 -7.49 4.43
CA VAL A 48 11.84 -6.60 5.27
C VAL A 48 10.52 -6.35 4.55
N GLU A 49 9.47 -7.07 4.95
CA GLU A 49 8.10 -6.87 4.46
C GLU A 49 7.29 -6.10 5.51
N ALA A 50 6.77 -4.93 5.11
CA ALA A 50 6.17 -3.97 6.04
C ALA A 50 4.80 -3.47 5.54
N PRO A 51 3.80 -3.38 6.44
CA PRO A 51 2.47 -2.86 6.10
C PRO A 51 2.43 -1.33 6.06
N PHE A 52 1.70 -0.77 5.08
CA PHE A 52 1.46 0.66 4.92
C PHE A 52 -0.02 0.96 4.70
N VAL A 53 -0.48 2.09 5.24
CA VAL A 53 -1.82 2.62 5.02
C VAL A 53 -1.95 3.12 3.58
N GLY A 54 -2.78 2.46 2.80
CA GLY A 54 -3.12 2.90 1.44
C GLY A 54 -3.62 1.76 0.56
N ALA A 55 -4.29 2.10 -0.55
CA ALA A 55 -4.53 1.18 -1.65
C ALA A 55 -3.27 1.05 -2.55
N HIS A 56 -3.33 0.25 -3.62
CA HIS A 56 -2.15 -0.07 -4.43
C HIS A 56 -1.34 1.16 -4.90
N ALA A 57 -2.02 2.19 -5.43
CA ALA A 57 -1.37 3.41 -5.91
C ALA A 57 -1.03 4.41 -4.79
N ASP A 58 -1.64 4.26 -3.61
CA ASP A 58 -1.25 5.03 -2.42
C ASP A 58 0.07 4.51 -1.83
N ILE A 59 0.56 3.33 -2.24
CA ILE A 59 1.88 2.79 -1.84
C ILE A 59 2.88 2.88 -2.99
N GLY A 60 2.50 2.40 -4.18
CA GLY A 60 3.37 2.39 -5.35
C GLY A 60 3.50 3.73 -6.07
N GLY A 61 2.68 4.72 -5.69
CA GLY A 61 2.55 5.98 -6.42
C GLY A 61 1.84 5.81 -7.78
N GLY A 62 2.03 6.78 -8.67
CA GLY A 62 1.49 6.74 -10.03
C GLY A 62 0.05 7.26 -10.18
N LEU A 63 -0.57 7.77 -9.11
CA LEU A 63 -1.90 8.40 -9.17
C LEU A 63 -1.96 9.57 -10.15
N ALA A 64 -0.92 10.41 -10.19
CA ALA A 64 -0.83 11.54 -11.13
C ALA A 64 -0.80 11.09 -12.61
N LEU A 65 -0.40 9.84 -12.90
CA LEU A 65 -0.41 9.26 -14.25
C LEU A 65 -1.78 8.69 -14.65
N LEU A 66 -2.70 8.54 -13.68
CA LEU A 66 -4.04 8.01 -13.90
C LEU A 66 -5.08 9.10 -14.13
N ALA A 67 -4.69 10.38 -14.11
CA ALA A 67 -5.54 11.50 -14.48
C ALA A 67 -6.03 11.31 -15.94
N PRO A 68 -7.32 11.04 -16.18
CA PRO A 68 -7.85 11.07 -17.54
C PRO A 68 -7.75 12.51 -18.05
N GLU A 69 -7.60 12.69 -19.37
CA GLU A 69 -8.06 13.94 -19.98
C GLU A 69 -9.53 14.14 -19.57
N GLN A 70 -9.83 15.32 -19.02
CA GLN A 70 -11.07 15.71 -18.33
C GLN A 70 -12.32 14.94 -18.80
N ASN A 71 -12.88 14.13 -17.89
CA ASN A 71 -14.29 13.75 -17.96
C ASN A 71 -15.01 14.48 -16.82
N ASP A 72 -15.90 15.41 -17.17
CA ASP A 72 -16.61 16.34 -16.25
C ASP A 72 -17.43 15.65 -15.14
N ALA A 73 -17.57 14.32 -15.18
CA ALA A 73 -18.29 13.52 -14.18
C ALA A 73 -17.43 13.01 -13.01
N ALA A 74 -16.09 13.08 -13.10
CA ALA A 74 -15.18 12.43 -12.14
C ALA A 74 -14.59 13.36 -11.05
N GLY A 75 -14.92 14.66 -11.08
CA GLY A 75 -14.21 15.66 -10.27
C GLY A 75 -12.84 16.01 -10.87
N PRO A 76 -12.07 16.93 -10.24
CA PRO A 76 -10.74 17.29 -10.73
C PRO A 76 -9.82 16.07 -10.72
N PRO A 77 -8.93 15.92 -11.72
CA PRO A 77 -7.97 14.83 -11.75
C PRO A 77 -7.05 14.87 -10.52
N PRO A 78 -6.65 13.70 -9.98
CA PRO A 78 -5.69 13.66 -8.89
C PRO A 78 -4.35 14.26 -9.35
N THR A 79 -3.81 15.15 -8.54
CA THR A 79 -2.51 15.78 -8.76
C THR A 79 -1.41 14.97 -8.06
N ALA A 80 -0.14 15.29 -8.35
CA ALA A 80 0.98 14.74 -7.60
C ALA A 80 0.94 15.10 -6.10
N GLU A 81 0.28 16.23 -5.77
CA GLU A 81 0.07 16.69 -4.39
C GLU A 81 -0.94 15.82 -3.63
N ASP A 82 -1.80 15.06 -4.33
CA ASP A 82 -2.80 14.18 -3.73
C ASP A 82 -2.25 12.76 -3.40
N ALA A 83 -0.96 12.51 -3.64
CA ALA A 83 -0.31 11.20 -3.50
C ALA A 83 0.53 11.05 -2.22
N ASP A 84 0.15 11.74 -1.14
CA ASP A 84 0.94 11.81 0.10
C ASP A 84 1.22 10.48 0.77
N LEU A 85 0.27 9.54 0.75
CA LEU A 85 0.52 8.22 1.33
C LEU A 85 1.65 7.48 0.60
N ALA A 86 1.84 7.74 -0.70
CA ALA A 86 2.92 7.13 -1.47
C ALA A 86 4.28 7.74 -1.10
N LYS A 87 4.31 9.01 -0.70
CA LYS A 87 5.51 9.69 -0.19
C LYS A 87 6.04 9.02 1.09
N ILE A 88 5.15 8.52 1.94
CA ILE A 88 5.56 7.76 3.15
C ILE A 88 6.24 6.45 2.76
N ALA A 89 5.66 5.68 1.83
CA ALA A 89 6.27 4.45 1.35
C ALA A 89 7.60 4.74 0.63
N LEU A 90 7.69 5.83 -0.14
CA LEU A 90 8.92 6.31 -0.77
C LEU A 90 10.00 6.64 0.26
N ALA A 91 9.67 7.41 1.29
CA ALA A 91 10.59 7.75 2.37
C ALA A 91 11.12 6.51 3.10
N TRP A 92 10.25 5.53 3.38
CA TRP A 92 10.68 4.27 3.96
C TRP A 92 11.58 3.47 3.02
N MET A 93 11.25 3.36 1.74
CA MET A 93 12.09 2.67 0.76
C MET A 93 13.45 3.33 0.62
N HIS A 94 13.51 4.66 0.66
CA HIS A 94 14.76 5.41 0.67
C HIS A 94 15.59 5.08 1.93
N TRP A 95 14.97 5.07 3.12
CA TRP A 95 15.63 4.66 4.36
C TRP A 95 16.17 3.21 4.30
N GLN A 96 15.38 2.27 3.78
CA GLN A 96 15.80 0.89 3.57
C GLN A 96 16.98 0.79 2.60
N ALA A 97 17.01 1.60 1.53
CA ALA A 97 18.10 1.62 0.57
C ALA A 97 19.40 2.15 1.19
N LEU A 98 19.32 3.22 2.00
CA LEU A 98 20.47 3.74 2.74
C LEU A 98 20.98 2.72 3.77
N ALA A 99 20.09 2.03 4.48
CA ALA A 99 20.45 0.95 5.39
C ALA A 99 21.18 -0.21 4.66
N ALA A 100 20.81 -0.46 3.41
CA ALA A 100 21.49 -1.40 2.51
C ALA A 100 22.76 -0.83 1.84
N SER A 101 23.23 0.35 2.26
CA SER A 101 24.41 1.04 1.72
C SER A 101 24.31 1.41 0.23
N VAL A 102 23.10 1.54 -0.30
CA VAL A 102 22.88 2.09 -1.64
C VAL A 102 23.07 3.60 -1.58
N ASN A 103 23.91 4.14 -2.46
CA ASN A 103 24.16 5.56 -2.53
C ASN A 103 23.05 6.28 -3.32
N PHE A 104 22.06 6.82 -2.61
CA PHE A 104 21.05 7.70 -3.18
C PHE A 104 21.28 9.14 -2.71
N ALA A 105 20.86 10.09 -3.54
CA ALA A 105 20.71 11.48 -3.11
C ALA A 105 19.53 11.58 -2.13
N ASP A 106 19.57 12.59 -1.25
CA ASP A 106 18.48 12.89 -0.35
C ASP A 106 17.18 13.15 -1.14
N LEU A 107 16.06 12.79 -0.53
CA LEU A 107 14.73 13.10 -1.08
C LEU A 107 14.53 14.62 -1.14
N SER A 108 13.86 15.09 -2.20
CA SER A 108 13.59 16.51 -2.37
C SER A 108 12.47 16.98 -1.43
N GLU A 109 12.34 18.30 -1.23
CA GLU A 109 11.24 18.88 -0.44
C GLU A 109 9.86 18.43 -0.96
N ALA A 110 9.70 18.31 -2.28
CA ALA A 110 8.45 17.85 -2.89
C ALA A 110 8.14 16.37 -2.59
N ASP A 111 9.18 15.54 -2.38
CA ASP A 111 9.03 14.12 -2.08
C ASP A 111 8.61 13.86 -0.63
N ILE A 112 8.84 14.82 0.27
CA ILE A 112 8.57 14.68 1.72
C ILE A 112 7.48 15.61 2.23
N THR A 113 7.15 16.68 1.50
CA THR A 113 6.08 17.61 1.90
C THR A 113 4.72 16.96 1.69
N LEU A 114 3.92 16.92 2.76
CA LEU A 114 2.56 16.39 2.73
C LEU A 114 1.55 17.54 2.66
N HIS A 115 0.52 17.41 1.83
CA HIS A 115 -0.56 18.37 1.62
C HIS A 115 -1.93 17.84 2.10
N ALA A 116 -2.30 16.65 1.65
CA ALA A 116 -3.55 15.96 1.97
C ALA A 116 -3.34 14.43 1.99
N PRO A 117 -3.31 13.79 3.19
CA PRO A 117 -3.13 12.34 3.34
C PRO A 117 -4.43 11.58 3.05
N LEU A 118 -4.86 11.60 1.79
CA LEU A 118 -6.10 11.00 1.32
C LEU A 118 -5.97 9.49 1.18
N LEU A 119 -6.85 8.74 1.86
CA LEU A 119 -6.97 7.29 1.70
C LEU A 119 -7.95 6.96 0.57
N ARG A 120 -7.55 6.04 -0.31
CA ARG A 120 -8.38 5.60 -1.43
C ARG A 120 -8.84 4.15 -1.30
N ASP A 121 -9.98 3.85 -1.93
CA ASP A 121 -10.46 2.51 -2.18
C ASP A 121 -10.94 2.42 -3.64
N MET A 122 -10.16 1.79 -4.49
CA MET A 122 -10.42 1.74 -5.93
C MET A 122 -11.48 0.69 -6.32
N ARG A 123 -12.19 0.09 -5.36
CA ARG A 123 -13.35 -0.76 -5.64
C ARG A 123 -14.55 0.10 -5.98
N GLY A 124 -15.40 -0.37 -6.90
CA GLY A 124 -16.71 0.26 -7.12
C GLY A 124 -17.63 0.12 -5.89
N THR A 125 -18.63 0.99 -5.78
CA THR A 125 -19.59 1.07 -4.66
C THR A 125 -20.23 -0.28 -4.29
N LEU A 126 -20.63 -1.06 -5.30
CA LEU A 126 -21.20 -2.38 -5.11
C LEU A 126 -20.20 -3.34 -4.44
N ALA A 127 -18.94 -3.31 -4.87
CA ALA A 127 -17.89 -4.14 -4.28
C ALA A 127 -17.55 -3.69 -2.85
N ARG A 128 -17.47 -2.38 -2.57
CA ARG A 128 -17.25 -1.88 -1.19
C ARG A 128 -18.36 -2.30 -0.21
N SER A 129 -19.59 -2.45 -0.71
CA SER A 129 -20.77 -2.75 0.11
C SER A 129 -21.12 -4.24 0.20
N LEU A 130 -20.93 -4.99 -0.89
CA LEU A 130 -21.29 -6.42 -0.98
C LEU A 130 -20.09 -7.35 -0.80
N GLN A 131 -18.90 -6.93 -1.27
CA GLN A 131 -17.69 -7.70 -1.08
C GLN A 131 -17.00 -7.20 0.19
N ARG A 132 -17.24 -7.94 1.28
CA ARG A 132 -16.23 -8.04 2.36
C ARG A 132 -14.96 -8.79 1.89
N GLY A 133 -14.94 -9.21 0.62
CA GLY A 133 -13.82 -9.90 0.01
C GLY A 133 -12.57 -9.03 0.01
N ASP A 134 -11.48 -9.68 0.35
CA ASP A 134 -10.14 -9.14 0.32
C ASP A 134 -9.35 -9.85 -0.78
N ARG A 135 -8.20 -9.29 -1.17
CA ARG A 135 -7.32 -9.95 -2.12
C ARG A 135 -6.65 -11.18 -1.48
N ALA A 136 -6.28 -12.16 -2.31
CA ALA A 136 -5.51 -13.32 -1.86
C ALA A 136 -4.05 -12.95 -1.58
N VAL A 137 -3.39 -13.76 -0.76
CA VAL A 137 -1.93 -13.73 -0.59
C VAL A 137 -1.33 -14.94 -1.29
N LEU A 138 -0.37 -14.70 -2.17
CA LEU A 138 0.38 -15.70 -2.90
C LEU A 138 1.73 -15.92 -2.23
N ALA A 139 2.19 -17.16 -2.23
CA ALA A 139 3.58 -17.50 -1.99
C ALA A 139 4.43 -17.07 -3.20
N PRO A 140 5.75 -16.86 -3.04
CA PRO A 140 6.63 -16.54 -4.16
C PRO A 140 6.62 -17.56 -5.28
N SER A 141 6.34 -18.83 -4.98
CA SER A 141 6.16 -19.90 -5.96
C SER A 141 4.90 -19.76 -6.82
N GLY A 142 4.10 -18.71 -6.62
CA GLY A 142 2.87 -18.43 -7.36
C GLY A 142 1.62 -19.13 -6.81
N GLY A 143 1.77 -20.07 -5.88
CA GLY A 143 0.65 -20.74 -5.20
C GLY A 143 -0.06 -19.82 -4.20
N THR A 144 -1.34 -20.07 -3.93
CA THR A 144 -2.07 -19.34 -2.88
C THR A 144 -1.58 -19.74 -1.49
N ARG A 145 -1.08 -18.76 -0.72
CA ARG A 145 -0.70 -18.90 0.69
C ARG A 145 -1.91 -18.72 1.59
N LEU A 146 -2.67 -17.64 1.37
CA LEU A 146 -3.93 -17.36 2.07
C LEU A 146 -5.00 -16.95 1.06
N PRO A 147 -6.25 -17.42 1.21
CA PRO A 147 -7.34 -17.01 0.33
C PRO A 147 -7.67 -15.52 0.49
N TYR A 148 -7.42 -14.95 1.68
CA TYR A 148 -7.67 -13.55 2.00
C TYR A 148 -6.50 -12.97 2.79
N GLN A 149 -6.02 -11.78 2.42
CA GLN A 149 -5.00 -11.05 3.18
C GLN A 149 -5.48 -10.71 4.59
N ASP A 150 -6.79 -10.53 4.80
CA ASP A 150 -7.42 -10.35 6.11
C ASP A 150 -6.98 -11.39 7.15
N ASP A 151 -6.68 -12.62 6.71
CA ASP A 151 -6.27 -13.73 7.55
C ASP A 151 -4.77 -13.71 7.90
N ASP A 152 -3.99 -12.80 7.29
CA ASP A 152 -2.57 -12.66 7.60
C ASP A 152 -2.39 -11.95 8.97
N PRO A 153 -1.62 -12.53 9.91
CA PRO A 153 -1.48 -11.98 11.25
C PRO A 153 -0.73 -10.65 11.30
N ARG A 154 0.10 -10.33 10.29
CA ARG A 154 0.92 -9.12 10.23
C ARG A 154 0.41 -8.11 9.20
N LEU A 155 -0.13 -8.60 8.09
CA LEU A 155 -0.52 -7.80 6.93
C LEU A 155 -2.04 -7.74 6.73
N GLY A 156 -2.82 -8.36 7.60
CA GLY A 156 -4.26 -8.51 7.46
C GLY A 156 -5.09 -7.65 8.39
N ARG A 157 -6.20 -8.22 8.88
CA ARG A 157 -7.21 -7.53 9.67
C ARG A 157 -6.63 -6.87 10.92
N ALA A 158 -5.75 -7.56 11.65
CA ALA A 158 -5.20 -7.05 12.89
C ALA A 158 -4.44 -5.72 12.70
N ALA A 159 -3.65 -5.60 11.62
CA ALA A 159 -2.98 -4.36 11.28
C ALA A 159 -3.98 -3.29 10.81
N ARG A 160 -4.98 -3.66 10.00
CA ARG A 160 -6.04 -2.75 9.55
C ARG A 160 -6.82 -2.15 10.73
N ASP A 161 -7.22 -2.98 11.69
CA ASP A 161 -7.98 -2.54 12.87
C ASP A 161 -7.18 -1.54 13.72
N GLN A 162 -5.85 -1.69 13.81
CA GLN A 162 -4.99 -0.71 14.46
C GLN A 162 -4.98 0.62 13.72
N VAL A 163 -4.78 0.60 12.39
CA VAL A 163 -4.66 1.83 11.62
C VAL A 163 -5.98 2.58 11.42
N GLU A 164 -7.12 1.89 11.46
CA GLU A 164 -8.45 2.53 11.41
C GLU A 164 -8.67 3.51 12.58
N THR A 165 -7.95 3.35 13.71
CA THR A 165 -8.06 4.27 14.86
C THR A 165 -7.64 5.70 14.54
N PHE A 166 -6.84 5.90 13.50
CA PHE A 166 -6.35 7.19 13.03
C PHE A 166 -6.75 7.49 11.57
N ILE A 167 -7.80 6.82 11.07
CA ILE A 167 -8.42 7.13 9.77
C ILE A 167 -9.77 7.80 10.00
N GLN A 168 -9.91 9.04 9.55
CA GLN A 168 -11.20 9.72 9.47
C GLN A 168 -11.91 9.31 8.19
N ARG A 169 -12.81 8.33 8.28
CA ARG A 169 -13.64 7.90 7.14
C ARG A 169 -14.62 8.98 6.72
N LEU A 170 -14.78 9.17 5.40
CA LEU A 170 -15.81 10.04 4.87
C LEU A 170 -17.20 9.45 5.17
N PRO A 171 -18.24 10.28 5.40
CA PRO A 171 -19.61 9.81 5.56
C PRO A 171 -20.04 8.97 4.35
N ASP A 172 -20.66 7.81 4.60
CA ASP A 172 -21.20 6.95 3.55
C ASP A 172 -20.21 6.53 2.44
N TRP A 173 -18.90 6.51 2.74
CA TRP A 173 -17.82 6.26 1.77
C TRP A 173 -17.97 4.97 0.95
N ARG A 174 -18.68 3.96 1.49
CA ARG A 174 -18.94 2.68 0.79
C ARG A 174 -19.92 2.84 -0.38
N SER A 175 -20.82 3.82 -0.30
CA SER A 175 -21.83 4.11 -1.30
C SER A 175 -21.49 5.30 -2.20
N GLN A 176 -20.44 6.06 -1.87
CA GLN A 176 -19.97 7.17 -2.71
C GLN A 176 -19.20 6.66 -3.93
N ALA A 177 -19.45 7.26 -5.10
CA ALA A 177 -18.81 6.86 -6.35
C ALA A 177 -17.31 7.21 -6.43
N GLY A 178 -16.85 8.20 -5.66
CA GLY A 178 -15.45 8.61 -5.65
C GLY A 178 -14.52 7.58 -4.99
N ASP A 179 -13.24 7.64 -5.34
CA ASP A 179 -12.23 6.72 -4.81
C ASP A 179 -11.66 7.14 -3.46
N ILE A 180 -11.80 8.42 -3.09
CA ILE A 180 -11.38 8.92 -1.77
C ILE A 180 -12.41 8.46 -0.74
N VAL A 181 -11.92 7.82 0.33
CA VAL A 181 -12.76 7.19 1.36
C VAL A 181 -12.43 7.64 2.78
N GLY A 182 -11.37 8.43 2.95
CA GLY A 182 -11.01 9.01 4.24
C GLY A 182 -9.76 9.86 4.20
N LEU A 183 -9.46 10.45 5.35
CA LEU A 183 -8.20 11.15 5.62
C LEU A 183 -7.45 10.40 6.71
N VAL A 184 -6.13 10.29 6.56
CA VAL A 184 -5.26 9.66 7.55
C VAL A 184 -4.68 10.74 8.46
N ASP A 185 -4.81 10.57 9.77
CA ASP A 185 -4.07 11.38 10.73
C ASP A 185 -2.59 10.96 10.71
N MET A 186 -1.75 11.82 10.15
CA MET A 186 -0.33 11.56 9.95
C MET A 186 0.45 11.47 11.26
N GLN A 187 -0.01 12.11 12.33
CA GLN A 187 0.64 11.98 13.64
C GLN A 187 0.39 10.59 14.23
N GLY A 188 -0.86 10.11 14.15
CA GLY A 188 -1.23 8.75 14.52
C GLY A 188 -0.48 7.72 13.67
N TYR A 189 -0.41 7.95 12.36
CA TYR A 189 0.29 7.07 11.43
C TYR A 189 1.80 7.01 11.68
N ALA A 190 2.46 8.15 11.86
CA ALA A 190 3.89 8.20 12.17
C ALA A 190 4.23 7.46 13.47
N ARG A 191 3.42 7.61 14.52
CA ARG A 191 3.59 6.87 15.77
C ARG A 191 3.45 5.36 15.55
N TRP A 192 2.43 4.94 14.81
CA TRP A 192 2.22 3.53 14.51
C TRP A 192 3.38 2.93 13.69
N LEU A 193 3.95 3.68 12.75
CA LEU A 193 5.14 3.28 12.00
C LEU A 193 6.37 3.15 12.91
N GLU A 194 6.57 4.07 13.85
CA GLU A 194 7.65 3.99 14.83
C GLU A 194 7.51 2.77 15.73
N GLU A 195 6.31 2.49 16.23
CA GLU A 195 6.02 1.32 17.07
C GLU A 195 6.14 -0.01 16.31
N THR A 196 5.72 -0.02 15.04
CA THR A 196 5.64 -1.25 14.21
C THR A 196 6.97 -1.57 13.52
N LEU A 197 7.69 -0.55 13.06
CA LEU A 197 8.88 -0.68 12.21
C LEU A 197 10.15 -0.12 12.86
N GLY A 198 10.06 0.60 13.97
CA GLY A 198 11.19 1.34 14.53
C GLY A 198 11.64 2.50 13.64
N TRP A 199 10.78 2.96 12.74
CA TRP A 199 11.06 4.01 11.76
C TRP A 199 10.05 5.15 11.89
N ASN A 200 10.56 6.39 11.90
CA ASN A 200 9.74 7.59 11.96
C ASN A 200 9.89 8.38 10.64
N PRO A 201 8.78 8.76 9.97
CA PRO A 201 8.83 9.56 8.75
C PRO A 201 9.07 11.07 8.95
N ASN A 202 9.17 11.56 10.20
CA ASN A 202 9.36 12.97 10.54
C ASN A 202 10.83 13.40 10.66
#